data_AF-A0A3D9CIY6-F1
#
_entry.id   AF-A0A3D9CIY6-F1
#
_cell.length_a   1.000
_cell.length_b   1.000
_cell.length_c   1.000
_cell.angle_alpha   90.00
_cell.angle_beta   90.00
_cell.angle_gamma   90.00
#
_symmetry.space_group_name_H-M   'P 1'
#
loop_
_entity.id
_entity.type
_entity.pdbx_description
1 polymer ?
#
loop_
_entity_poly.entity_id
_entity_poly.type
_entity_poly.pdbx_seq_one_letter_code
_entity_poly.pdbx_strand_id
1 'polypeptide(L)'
;MGKRIVKSTYNRYYYLRVRLSEFFTEKYHLSDIPLREINYQFIRDFEMYLLIVRGNKQSTIAQYLINVKKIVELAYKNEWIFWNPFVIIR
;
A
#
# COMPACT_ATOMS: atom_id res chain seq x y z
N MET A 1 -11.29 -25.86 9.18
CA MET A 1 -9.83 -25.69 9.45
C MET A 1 -9.48 -24.21 9.35
N GLY A 2 -9.38 -23.51 10.48
CA GLY A 2 -9.21 -22.05 10.54
C GLY A 2 -7.80 -21.63 10.16
N LYS A 3 -7.66 -20.89 9.05
CA LYS A 3 -6.38 -20.34 8.61
C LYS A 3 -5.81 -19.41 9.70
N ARG A 4 -4.73 -19.83 10.35
CA ARG A 4 -3.98 -19.01 11.31
C ARG A 4 -3.30 -17.86 10.56
N ILE A 5 -4.02 -16.78 10.29
CA ILE A 5 -3.35 -15.50 10.02
C ILE A 5 -2.64 -15.15 11.33
N VAL A 6 -1.31 -15.27 11.34
CA VAL A 6 -0.49 -14.92 12.50
C VAL A 6 -0.81 -13.47 12.86
N LYS A 7 -1.01 -13.16 14.15
CA LYS A 7 -1.38 -11.81 14.65
C LYS A 7 -0.48 -10.70 14.07
N SER A 8 0.79 -11.02 13.82
CA SER A 8 1.75 -10.14 13.17
C SER A 8 1.36 -9.75 11.74
N THR A 9 0.83 -10.70 10.94
CA THR A 9 0.33 -10.44 9.59
C THR A 9 -0.90 -9.53 9.62
N TYR A 10 -1.85 -9.78 10.51
CA TYR A 10 -3.02 -8.92 10.69
C TYR A 10 -2.61 -7.47 11.01
N ASN A 11 -1.75 -7.30 12.01
CA ASN A 11 -1.28 -5.98 12.43
C ASN A 11 -0.60 -5.21 11.30
N ARG A 12 0.20 -5.88 10.46
CA ARG A 12 0.87 -5.24 9.32
C ARG A 12 -0.13 -4.64 8.32
N TYR A 13 -1.17 -5.39 7.97
CA TYR A 13 -2.22 -4.88 7.06
C TYR A 13 -3.11 -3.83 7.73
N TYR A 14 -3.38 -3.97 9.03
CA TYR A 14 -4.10 -2.96 9.80
C TYR A 14 -3.37 -1.62 9.79
N TYR A 15 -2.08 -1.59 10.15
CA TYR A 15 -1.31 -0.35 10.15
C TYR A 15 -1.12 0.22 8.75
N LEU A 16 -0.95 -0.64 7.73
CA LEU A 16 -0.92 -0.18 6.34
C LEU A 16 -2.23 0.54 5.97
N ARG A 17 -3.39 -0.05 6.30
CA ARG A 17 -4.70 0.55 6.05
C ARG A 17 -4.84 1.92 6.71
N VAL A 18 -4.41 2.04 7.97
CA VAL A 18 -4.43 3.32 8.69
C VAL A 18 -3.59 4.37 7.94
N ARG A 19 -2.36 4.01 7.54
CA ARG A 19 -1.46 4.93 6.83
C ARG A 19 -1.98 5.34 5.46
N LEU A 20 -2.60 4.42 4.73
CA LEU A 20 -3.26 4.73 3.46
C LEU A 20 -4.45 5.67 3.67
N SER A 21 -5.27 5.43 4.69
CA SER A 21 -6.42 6.30 4.99
C SER A 21 -5.99 7.72 5.38
N GLU A 22 -4.96 7.86 6.20
CA GLU A 22 -4.36 9.16 6.55
C GLU A 22 -3.81 9.84 5.28
N PHE A 23 -3.07 9.10 4.44
CA PHE A 23 -2.56 9.62 3.17
C PHE A 23 -3.67 10.13 2.24
N PHE A 24 -4.76 9.38 2.06
CA PHE A 24 -5.89 9.80 1.23
C PHE A 24 -6.58 11.04 1.77
N THR A 25 -6.77 11.09 3.09
CA THR A 25 -7.46 12.20 3.75
C THR A 25 -6.62 13.48 3.70
N GLU A 26 -5.32 13.38 4.00
CA GLU A 26 -4.42 14.52 4.12
C GLU A 26 -3.99 15.07 2.75
N LYS A 27 -3.73 14.19 1.76
CA LYS A 27 -3.21 14.63 0.46
C LYS A 27 -4.29 14.89 -0.59
N TYR A 28 -5.32 14.06 -0.63
CA TYR A 28 -6.32 14.11 -1.70
C TYR A 28 -7.73 14.50 -1.20
N HIS A 29 -7.92 14.60 0.13
CA HIS A 29 -9.24 14.76 0.75
C HIS A 29 -10.25 13.69 0.30
N LEU A 30 -9.75 12.48 0.07
CA LEU A 30 -10.53 11.32 -0.35
C LEU A 30 -10.61 10.31 0.79
N SER A 31 -11.71 9.56 0.82
CA SER A 31 -11.88 8.43 1.74
C SER A 31 -11.34 7.11 1.18
N ASP A 32 -11.31 6.96 -0.15
CA ASP A 32 -10.89 5.73 -0.83
C ASP A 32 -10.55 5.99 -2.31
N ILE A 33 -9.91 5.01 -2.96
CA ILE A 33 -9.68 4.98 -4.41
C ILE A 33 -9.93 3.58 -5.00
N PRO A 34 -10.36 3.48 -6.27
CA PRO A 34 -10.35 2.21 -7.00
C PRO A 34 -8.94 1.61 -7.13
N LEU A 35 -8.81 0.29 -7.07
CA LEU A 35 -7.51 -0.40 -7.22
C LEU A 35 -6.80 -0.08 -8.55
N ARG A 36 -7.55 0.21 -9.62
CA ARG A 36 -7.02 0.62 -10.93
C ARG A 36 -6.29 1.98 -10.92
N GLU A 37 -6.56 2.83 -9.93
CA GLU A 37 -5.88 4.13 -9.74
C GLU A 37 -4.50 3.97 -9.10
N ILE A 38 -4.17 2.78 -8.56
CA ILE A 38 -2.85 2.49 -8.01
C ILE A 38 -1.87 2.37 -9.17
N ASN A 39 -1.20 3.47 -9.47
CA ASN A 39 -0.17 3.58 -10.51
C ASN A 39 1.21 3.87 -9.89
N TYR A 40 2.23 4.02 -10.74
CA TYR A 40 3.59 4.32 -10.28
C TYR A 40 3.66 5.64 -9.48
N GLN A 41 2.97 6.69 -9.94
CA GLN A 41 2.96 7.98 -9.27
C GLN A 41 2.35 7.88 -7.87
N PHE A 42 1.26 7.14 -7.71
CA PHE A 42 0.65 6.85 -6.42
C PHE A 42 1.66 6.22 -5.44
N ILE A 43 2.43 5.23 -5.90
CA ILE A 43 3.40 4.53 -5.04
C ILE A 43 4.52 5.49 -4.60
N ARG A 44 5.05 6.31 -5.51
CA ARG A 44 6.08 7.31 -5.20
C ARG A 44 5.55 8.38 -4.26
N ASP A 45 4.33 8.82 -4.48
CA ASP A 45 3.67 9.81 -3.64
C ASP A 45 3.44 9.28 -2.22
N PHE A 46 3.05 8.02 -2.09
CA PHE A 46 2.87 7.37 -0.79
C PHE A 46 4.21 7.16 -0.08
N GLU A 47 5.25 6.73 -0.79
CA GLU A 47 6.62 6.64 -0.27
C GLU A 47 7.11 7.98 0.29
N MET A 48 6.95 9.05 -0.49
CA MET A 48 7.36 10.41 -0.10
C MET A 48 6.54 10.93 1.09
N TYR A 49 5.24 10.64 1.13
CA TYR A 49 4.39 10.97 2.27
C TYR A 49 4.88 10.29 3.56
N LEU A 50 5.18 8.99 3.51
CA LEU A 50 5.69 8.27 4.67
C LEU A 50 7.05 8.79 5.16
N LEU A 51 7.91 9.21 4.22
CA LEU A 51 9.23 9.75 4.52
C LEU A 51 9.15 11.17 5.11
N ILE A 52 8.50 12.09 4.40
CA ILE A 52 8.56 13.53 4.68
C ILE A 52 7.50 13.93 5.71
N VAL A 53 6.27 13.46 5.57
CA VAL A 53 5.15 13.88 6.43
C VAL A 53 5.13 13.06 7.72
N ARG A 54 5.37 11.75 7.63
CA ARG A 54 5.31 10.86 8.80
C ARG A 54 6.65 10.57 9.47
N GLY A 55 7.76 10.96 8.85
CA GLY A 55 9.10 10.79 9.42
C GLY A 55 9.49 9.32 9.61
N ASN A 56 8.92 8.40 8.83
CA ASN A 56 9.20 6.98 8.98
C ASN A 56 10.62 6.65 8.48
N LYS A 57 11.29 5.71 9.16
CA LYS A 57 12.58 5.17 8.70
C LYS A 57 12.39 4.34 7.43
N GLN A 58 13.42 4.30 6.58
CA GLN A 58 13.33 3.61 5.29
C GLN A 58 12.99 2.11 5.37
N SER A 59 13.47 1.40 6.40
CA SER A 59 13.10 0.00 6.62
C SER A 59 11.60 -0.19 6.86
N THR A 60 10.95 0.78 7.52
CA THR A 60 9.52 0.77 7.79
C THR A 60 8.73 1.10 6.53
N ILE A 61 9.20 2.07 5.74
CA ILE A 61 8.61 2.45 4.45
C ILE A 61 8.66 1.25 3.49
N ALA A 62 9.82 0.61 3.35
CA ALA A 62 9.98 -0.59 2.54
C ALA A 62 9.00 -1.69 2.96
N GLN A 63 8.79 -1.90 4.26
CA GLN A 63 7.81 -2.89 4.73
C GLN A 63 6.37 -2.54 4.34
N TYR A 64 5.98 -1.26 4.35
CA TYR A 64 4.68 -0.83 3.84
C TYR A 64 4.57 -1.06 2.33
N LEU A 65 5.57 -0.65 1.55
CA LEU A 65 5.58 -0.84 0.10
C LEU A 65 5.51 -2.32 -0.31
N ILE A 66 6.20 -3.21 0.40
CA ILE A 66 6.09 -4.67 0.21
C ILE A 66 4.66 -5.16 0.42
N ASN A 67 3.95 -4.63 1.42
CA ASN A 67 2.57 -5.02 1.68
C ASN A 67 1.60 -4.46 0.63
N VAL A 68 1.83 -3.23 0.14
CA VAL A 68 1.08 -2.66 -1.01
C VAL A 68 1.32 -3.51 -2.26
N LYS A 69 2.56 -3.90 -2.54
CA LYS A 69 2.92 -4.79 -3.65
C LYS A 69 2.14 -6.11 -3.59
N LYS A 70 2.02 -6.73 -2.41
CA LYS A 70 1.23 -7.96 -2.25
C LYS A 70 -0.25 -7.77 -2.58
N ILE A 71 -0.83 -6.62 -2.23
CA ILE A 71 -2.23 -6.29 -2.55
C ILE A 71 -2.39 -6.15 -4.07
N VAL A 72 -1.48 -5.41 -4.71
CA VAL A 72 -1.48 -5.21 -6.17
C VAL A 72 -1.26 -6.53 -6.92
N GLU A 73 -0.34 -7.38 -6.47
CA GLU A 73 -0.11 -8.70 -7.06
C GLU A 73 -1.34 -9.60 -6.95
N LEU A 74 -2.05 -9.55 -5.82
CA LEU A 74 -3.31 -10.28 -5.65
C LEU A 74 -4.39 -9.74 -6.59
N ALA A 75 -4.53 -8.42 -6.70
CA ALA A 75 -5.47 -7.78 -7.61
C ALA A 75 -5.19 -8.15 -9.07
N TYR A 76 -3.92 -8.17 -9.47
CA TYR A 76 -3.49 -8.58 -10.81
C TYR A 76 -3.79 -10.05 -11.08
N LYS A 77 -3.47 -10.95 -10.14
CA LYS A 77 -3.78 -12.40 -10.27
C LYS A 77 -5.27 -12.70 -10.35
N ASN A 78 -6.10 -11.86 -9.74
CA ASN A 78 -7.56 -11.97 -9.80
C ASN A 78 -8.17 -11.18 -10.98
N GLU A 79 -7.34 -10.62 -11.87
CA GLU A 79 -7.78 -9.85 -13.04
C GLU A 79 -8.60 -8.58 -12.69
N TRP A 80 -8.48 -8.07 -11.44
CA TRP A 80 -9.12 -6.82 -11.02
C TRP A 80 -8.41 -5.58 -11.59
N ILE A 81 -7.13 -5.75 -11.97
CA ILE A 81 -6.32 -4.74 -12.66
C ILE A 81 -5.58 -5.43 -13.81
N PHE A 82 -5.37 -4.69 -14.89
CA PHE A 82 -4.71 -5.21 -16.09
C PHE A 82 -3.19 -5.01 -16.09
N TRP A 83 -2.66 -4.15 -15.21
CA TRP A 83 -1.25 -3.81 -15.16
C TRP A 83 -0.75 -3.68 -13.73
N ASN A 84 0.44 -4.23 -13.44
CA ASN A 84 1.06 -4.15 -12.13
C ASN A 84 2.07 -2.98 -12.07
N PRO A 85 1.78 -1.90 -11.32
CA PRO A 85 2.66 -0.74 -11.21
C PRO A 85 4.03 -0.99 -10.55
N PHE A 86 4.20 -2.11 -9.84
CA PHE A 86 5.48 -2.48 -9.23
C PHE A 86 6.47 -3.11 -10.22
N VAL A 87 6.09 -3.37 -11.47
CA VAL A 87 7.00 -3.94 -12.49
C VAL A 87 8.13 -2.98 -12.87
N ILE A 88 7.88 -1.67 -12.79
CA ILE A 88 8.86 -0.62 -13.15
C ILE A 88 9.71 -0.19 -11.93
N ILE A 89 9.34 -0.62 -10.73
CA ILE A 89 10.00 -0.23 -9.48
C ILE A 89 11.15 -1.22 -9.20
N ARG A 90 12.40 -0.73 -9.26
CA ARG A 90 13.62 -1.51 -8.95
C ARG A 90 13.83 -1.68 -7.45
#